data_AF-A0A6G7XHF3-F1
#
_entry.id   AF-A0A6G7XHF3-F1
#
_cell.length_a   1.000
_cell.length_b   1.000
_cell.length_c   1.000
_cell.angle_alpha   90.00
_cell.angle_beta   90.00
_cell.angle_gamma   90.00
#
_symmetry.space_group_name_H-M   'P 1'
#
loop_
_entity.id
_entity.type
_entity.pdbx_description
1 polymer ?
#
loop_
_entity_poly.entity_id
_entity_poly.type
_entity_poly.pdbx_seq_one_letter_code
_entity_poly.pdbx_strand_id
1 'polypeptide(L)'
;MTRTSSSDLERFPRQDDASRDSPTASLVRSAMAAGESMLNDGTGGLTRGSSKSPFTKPVAIAMGSVITLVGLSNGVPRLGTDENLVGIVILVSCSVLALLAFGMIPQRAPQGSFRLINATVMTRAEQPTADSWVHLASTRAMRITLILGFFLGSLSLLAMAVYAFLQGIGVVSKPNSSTNSSFLIVISVIVAAVGCLGVWISSLLVGRRLRNGSFGTRPSGVALGETSVAVRVPGKNIEIPWVQIKRVEPVIVPTRNAEDFSMIRLALMPGGMITERAQMLATDGYQVPTDALYTALRWYHAHPEARRELGRVEGQQRLQAWCDQAVS
;
A
#
# COMPACT_ATOMS: atom_id res chain seq x y z
N MET A 1 0.64 86.09 13.23
CA MET A 1 -0.22 85.64 12.11
C MET A 1 0.03 84.14 11.93
N THR A 2 -0.90 83.20 12.04
CA THR A 2 -2.31 83.18 12.44
C THR A 2 -2.63 81.69 12.76
N ARG A 3 -3.49 81.45 13.76
CA ARG A 3 -4.07 80.15 14.15
C ARG A 3 -4.91 79.51 13.04
N THR A 4 -4.95 78.18 13.02
CA THR A 4 -6.11 77.27 12.79
C THR A 4 -5.59 75.84 13.06
N SER A 5 -5.95 75.07 14.09
CA SER A 5 -7.26 74.61 14.61
C SER A 5 -8.14 73.95 13.56
N SER A 6 -8.13 72.61 13.51
CA SER A 6 -9.31 71.82 13.16
C SER A 6 -9.18 70.42 13.75
N SER A 7 -9.84 70.28 14.89
CA SER A 7 -10.31 69.05 15.49
C SER A 7 -11.44 68.47 14.65
N ASP A 8 -11.35 67.23 14.20
CA ASP A 8 -12.54 66.42 13.94
C ASP A 8 -12.31 64.97 14.35
N LEU A 9 -12.97 64.66 15.47
CA LEU A 9 -13.15 63.36 16.10
C LEU A 9 -14.29 62.65 15.36
N GLU A 10 -13.98 61.73 14.46
CA GLU A 10 -14.96 60.73 14.04
C GLU A 10 -15.06 59.62 15.09
N ARG A 11 -16.10 59.77 15.90
CA ARG A 11 -16.53 58.88 16.96
C ARG A 11 -17.22 57.67 16.33
N PHE A 12 -16.50 56.56 16.19
CA PHE A 12 -17.09 55.27 15.81
C PHE A 12 -18.10 54.81 16.87
N PRO A 13 -19.30 54.35 16.49
CA PRO A 13 -20.25 53.78 17.42
C PRO A 13 -19.73 52.44 17.93
N ARG A 14 -19.64 52.35 19.26
CA ARG A 14 -19.43 51.13 20.03
C ARG A 14 -20.62 50.21 19.75
N GLN A 15 -20.37 49.14 19.02
CA GLN A 15 -21.36 48.11 18.72
C GLN A 15 -21.47 47.22 19.95
N ASP A 16 -22.59 47.33 20.65
CA ASP A 16 -22.89 46.53 21.83
C ASP A 16 -22.96 45.04 21.45
N ASP A 17 -22.16 44.25 22.17
CA ASP A 17 -22.14 42.79 22.14
C ASP A 17 -23.47 42.24 22.68
N ALA A 18 -24.48 42.21 21.81
CA ALA A 18 -25.68 41.41 22.03
C ALA A 18 -25.35 39.94 21.72
N SER A 19 -25.39 39.13 22.77
CA SER A 19 -25.36 37.67 22.79
C SER A 19 -26.15 37.05 21.64
N ARG A 20 -25.44 36.70 20.55
CA ARG A 20 -25.94 35.81 19.51
C ARG A 20 -25.59 34.39 19.91
N ASP A 21 -26.48 33.78 20.68
CA ASP A 21 -26.64 32.32 20.67
C ASP A 21 -26.99 31.91 19.24
N SER A 22 -25.98 31.51 18.51
CA SER A 22 -26.08 31.12 17.11
C SER A 22 -26.64 29.70 17.04
N PRO A 23 -27.85 29.48 16.47
CA PRO A 23 -28.46 28.15 16.37
C PRO A 23 -27.62 27.16 15.55
N THR A 24 -26.65 27.65 14.78
CA THR A 24 -25.67 26.84 14.04
C THR A 24 -24.71 26.06 14.95
N ALA A 25 -24.34 26.59 16.12
CA ALA A 25 -23.48 25.86 17.05
C ALA A 25 -24.18 24.65 17.67
N SER A 26 -25.51 24.71 17.85
CA SER A 26 -26.32 23.60 18.37
C SER A 26 -26.49 22.48 17.34
N LEU A 27 -26.67 22.82 16.06
CA LEU A 27 -26.80 21.84 14.97
C LEU A 27 -25.49 21.09 14.70
N VAL A 28 -24.34 21.77 14.79
CA VAL A 28 -23.03 21.12 14.67
C VAL A 28 -22.76 20.18 15.85
N ARG A 29 -23.14 20.57 17.07
CA ARG A 29 -22.99 19.73 18.26
C ARG A 29 -23.94 18.52 18.25
N SER A 30 -25.17 18.68 17.75
CA SER A 30 -26.12 17.57 17.59
C SER A 30 -25.73 16.59 16.48
N ALA A 31 -25.12 17.06 15.38
CA ALA A 31 -24.60 16.20 14.32
C ALA A 31 -23.35 15.42 14.77
N MET A 32 -22.49 16.01 15.63
CA MET A 32 -21.38 15.28 16.26
C MET A 32 -21.87 14.19 17.23
N ALA A 33 -22.85 14.49 18.08
CA ALA A 33 -23.39 13.53 19.04
C ALA A 33 -24.16 12.36 18.36
N ALA A 34 -24.84 12.62 17.25
CA ALA A 34 -25.48 11.57 16.45
C ALA A 34 -24.46 10.64 15.75
N GLY A 35 -23.30 11.19 15.36
CA GLY A 35 -22.17 10.39 14.84
C GLY A 35 -21.57 9.45 15.88
N GLU A 36 -21.46 9.88 17.14
CA GLU A 36 -20.95 9.04 18.24
C GLU A 36 -21.91 7.90 18.60
N SER A 37 -23.24 8.12 18.52
CA SER A 37 -24.24 7.08 18.79
C SER A 37 -24.24 5.96 17.73
N MET A 38 -24.08 6.28 16.44
CA MET A 38 -23.97 5.28 15.36
C MET A 38 -22.64 4.50 15.37
N LEU A 39 -21.59 5.07 15.96
CA LEU A 39 -20.32 4.38 16.20
C LEU A 39 -20.45 3.26 17.24
N ASN A 40 -21.43 3.33 18.14
CA ASN A 40 -21.62 2.34 19.21
C ASN A 40 -22.51 1.16 18.79
N ASP A 41 -23.49 1.36 17.91
CA ASP A 41 -24.41 0.28 17.45
C ASP A 41 -23.88 -0.55 16.27
N GLY A 42 -22.82 -0.09 15.59
CA GLY A 42 -22.21 -0.79 14.45
C GLY A 42 -20.91 -1.55 14.76
N THR A 43 -20.33 -1.36 15.94
CA THR A 43 -19.01 -1.90 16.34
C THR A 43 -19.10 -3.23 17.10
N GLY A 44 -20.29 -3.63 17.56
CA GLY A 44 -20.50 -4.87 18.33
C GLY A 44 -20.27 -6.19 17.57
N GLY A 45 -20.08 -6.17 16.24
CA GLY A 45 -19.88 -7.37 15.41
C GLY A 45 -18.54 -7.46 14.69
N LEU A 46 -17.73 -6.40 14.73
CA LEU A 46 -16.32 -6.45 14.30
C LEU A 46 -15.45 -6.55 15.54
N THR A 47 -15.75 -7.51 16.41
CA THR A 47 -14.79 -7.97 17.42
C THR A 47 -13.56 -8.42 16.68
N ARG A 48 -12.61 -7.48 16.56
CA ARG A 48 -11.17 -7.68 16.44
C ARG A 48 -10.84 -9.11 16.07
N GLY A 49 -11.19 -9.48 14.84
CA GLY A 49 -10.70 -10.66 14.15
C GLY A 49 -9.25 -10.41 13.82
N SER A 50 -8.48 -10.08 14.85
CA SER A 50 -7.06 -10.20 14.91
C SER A 50 -6.81 -11.69 14.79
N SER A 51 -6.94 -12.20 13.57
CA SER A 51 -6.17 -13.31 13.04
C SER A 51 -4.69 -12.92 13.15
N LYS A 52 -4.24 -12.77 14.39
CA LYS A 52 -2.87 -12.97 14.76
C LYS A 52 -2.76 -14.48 14.59
N SER A 53 -2.21 -14.92 13.48
CA SER A 53 -1.11 -15.85 13.66
C SER A 53 0.00 -14.97 14.27
N PRO A 54 0.20 -14.94 15.61
CA PRO A 54 1.33 -14.21 16.18
C PRO A 54 2.66 -14.85 15.74
N PHE A 55 2.60 -15.96 15.00
CA PHE A 55 3.73 -16.78 14.60
C PHE A 55 4.40 -16.33 13.29
N THR A 56 3.74 -15.69 12.32
CA THR A 56 4.40 -15.43 11.02
C THR A 56 5.51 -14.39 11.09
N LYS A 57 5.35 -13.32 11.89
CA LYS A 57 6.39 -12.29 12.09
C LYS A 57 7.63 -12.82 12.82
N PRO A 58 7.54 -13.41 14.03
CA PRO A 58 8.71 -13.91 14.73
C PRO A 58 9.35 -15.08 14.00
N VAL A 59 8.58 -15.94 13.32
CA VAL A 59 9.14 -17.03 12.50
C VAL A 59 9.92 -16.48 11.31
N ALA A 60 9.40 -15.50 10.57
CA ALA A 60 10.14 -14.90 9.45
C ALA A 60 11.43 -14.18 9.91
N ILE A 61 11.38 -13.48 11.05
CA ILE A 61 12.56 -12.83 11.66
C ILE A 61 13.56 -13.89 12.13
N ALA A 62 13.11 -14.92 12.84
CA ALA A 62 13.95 -16.00 13.33
C ALA A 62 14.59 -16.76 12.16
N MET A 63 13.80 -17.11 11.13
CA MET A 63 14.28 -17.79 9.93
C MET A 63 15.31 -16.93 9.19
N GLY A 64 15.02 -15.65 8.95
CA GLY A 64 15.98 -14.73 8.33
C GLY A 64 17.28 -14.62 9.13
N SER A 65 17.19 -14.51 10.46
CA SER A 65 18.35 -14.41 11.36
C SER A 65 19.17 -15.70 11.40
N VAL A 66 18.52 -16.87 11.45
CA VAL A 66 19.18 -18.18 11.41
C VAL A 66 19.88 -18.37 10.08
N ILE A 67 19.25 -18.03 8.96
CA ILE A 67 19.87 -18.12 7.64
C ILE A 67 21.12 -17.22 7.57
N THR A 68 21.04 -15.98 8.07
CA THR A 68 22.21 -15.09 8.13
C THR A 68 23.33 -15.65 9.00
N LEU A 69 23.01 -16.20 10.18
CA LEU A 69 23.98 -16.81 11.09
C LEU A 69 24.65 -18.05 10.48
N VAL A 70 23.88 -18.92 9.81
CA VAL A 70 24.41 -20.08 9.08
C VAL A 70 25.34 -19.63 7.97
N GLY A 71 24.95 -18.61 7.20
CA GLY A 71 25.77 -18.03 6.14
C GLY A 71 27.10 -17.46 6.66
N LEU A 72 27.06 -16.71 7.76
CA LEU A 72 28.25 -16.12 8.37
C LEU A 72 29.17 -17.20 8.97
N SER A 73 28.62 -18.12 9.76
CA SER A 73 29.40 -19.17 10.44
C SER A 73 30.07 -20.14 9.47
N ASN A 74 29.45 -20.45 8.33
CA ASN A 74 29.99 -21.37 7.34
C ASN A 74 30.79 -20.67 6.24
N GLY A 75 30.46 -19.42 5.92
CA GLY A 75 31.06 -18.71 4.82
C GLY A 75 32.32 -17.94 5.22
N VAL A 76 32.33 -17.28 6.38
CA VAL A 76 33.48 -16.46 6.83
C VAL A 76 34.75 -17.27 7.05
N PRO A 77 34.73 -18.45 7.71
CA PRO A 77 35.96 -19.23 7.90
C PRO A 77 36.57 -19.76 6.61
N ARG A 78 35.77 -19.84 5.54
CA ARG A 78 36.24 -20.24 4.21
C ARG A 78 36.86 -19.09 3.42
N LEU A 79 36.60 -17.84 3.84
CA LEU A 79 37.31 -16.66 3.34
C LEU A 79 38.71 -16.60 3.99
N GLY A 80 39.75 -16.75 3.19
CA GLY A 80 41.15 -16.89 3.59
C GLY A 80 41.75 -18.29 3.34
N THR A 81 40.98 -19.24 2.80
CA THR A 81 41.45 -20.60 2.49
C THR A 81 41.42 -20.85 0.98
N ASP A 82 41.94 -22.00 0.53
CA ASP A 82 41.79 -22.42 -0.88
C ASP A 82 40.32 -22.59 -1.29
N GLU A 83 39.39 -22.61 -0.33
CA GLU A 83 37.93 -22.68 -0.51
C GLU A 83 37.22 -21.31 -0.54
N ASN A 84 37.94 -20.20 -0.74
CA ASN A 84 37.39 -18.83 -0.78
C ASN A 84 36.06 -18.71 -1.53
N LEU A 85 35.96 -19.42 -2.64
CA LEU A 85 34.79 -19.37 -3.50
C LEU A 85 33.56 -20.04 -2.87
N VAL A 86 33.74 -21.17 -2.18
CA VAL A 86 32.66 -21.83 -1.44
C VAL A 86 32.15 -20.90 -0.34
N GLY A 87 33.05 -20.18 0.34
CA GLY A 87 32.70 -19.18 1.34
C GLY A 87 31.83 -18.05 0.79
N ILE A 88 32.21 -17.48 -0.35
CA ILE A 88 31.45 -16.42 -1.04
C ILE A 88 30.05 -16.90 -1.41
N VAL A 89 29.94 -18.11 -1.99
CA VAL A 89 28.65 -18.68 -2.42
C VAL A 89 27.69 -18.88 -1.24
N ILE A 90 28.19 -19.41 -0.13
CA ILE A 90 27.40 -19.61 1.09
C ILE A 90 26.90 -18.26 1.65
N LEU A 91 27.78 -17.26 1.74
CA LEU A 91 27.41 -15.93 2.24
C LEU A 91 26.36 -15.27 1.38
N VAL A 92 26.54 -15.31 0.06
CA VAL A 92 25.67 -14.66 -0.90
C VAL A 92 24.29 -15.34 -0.93
N SER A 93 24.23 -16.66 -1.04
CA SER A 93 22.96 -17.42 -1.04
C SER A 93 22.18 -17.26 0.27
N CYS A 94 22.87 -17.31 1.42
CA CYS A 94 22.23 -17.08 2.72
C CYS A 94 21.75 -15.63 2.87
N SER A 95 22.52 -14.64 2.41
CA SER A 95 22.11 -13.23 2.46
C SER A 95 20.83 -12.99 1.65
N VAL A 96 20.71 -13.62 0.49
CA VAL A 96 19.52 -13.55 -0.37
C VAL A 96 18.31 -14.18 0.32
N LEU A 97 18.46 -15.40 0.82
CA LEU A 97 17.38 -16.11 1.52
C LEU A 97 16.94 -15.35 2.77
N ALA A 98 17.88 -14.74 3.49
CA ALA A 98 17.57 -13.87 4.61
C ALA A 98 16.78 -12.62 4.18
N LEU A 99 17.19 -11.94 3.11
CA LEU A 99 16.47 -10.77 2.58
C LEU A 99 15.06 -11.13 2.10
N LEU A 100 14.88 -12.30 1.48
CA LEU A 100 13.56 -12.82 1.12
C LEU A 100 12.72 -13.10 2.36
N ALA A 101 13.28 -13.77 3.38
CA ALA A 101 12.60 -14.01 4.66
C ALA A 101 12.18 -12.71 5.35
N PHE A 102 13.06 -11.70 5.41
CA PHE A 102 12.74 -10.37 5.94
C PHE A 102 11.73 -9.61 5.07
N GLY A 103 11.78 -9.79 3.74
CA GLY A 103 10.85 -9.23 2.78
C GLY A 103 9.42 -9.74 2.96
N MET A 104 9.27 -10.99 3.40
CA MET A 104 8.00 -11.66 3.66
C MET A 104 7.38 -11.28 5.02
N ILE A 105 8.06 -10.52 5.88
CA ILE A 105 7.49 -10.06 7.15
C ILE A 105 6.23 -9.23 6.87
N PRO A 106 5.07 -9.58 7.48
CA PRO A 106 3.82 -8.85 7.28
C PRO A 106 4.01 -7.35 7.47
N GLN A 107 3.41 -6.57 6.57
CA GLN A 107 3.62 -5.13 6.53
C GLN A 107 3.16 -4.47 7.84
N ARG A 108 3.85 -3.41 8.29
CA ARG A 108 3.33 -2.59 9.40
C ARG A 108 1.91 -2.16 9.06
N ALA A 109 1.05 -2.04 10.07
CA ALA A 109 -0.29 -1.51 9.90
C ALA A 109 -0.24 -0.23 9.05
N PRO A 110 -1.18 -0.02 8.12
CA PRO A 110 -1.20 1.19 7.31
C PRO A 110 -1.31 2.40 8.25
N GLN A 111 -0.48 3.42 8.03
CA GLN A 111 -0.47 4.68 8.81
C GLN A 111 -0.58 5.90 7.88
N GLY A 112 -0.87 5.67 6.60
CA GLY A 112 -1.07 6.75 5.65
C GLY A 112 -2.44 7.39 5.81
N SER A 113 -2.59 8.59 5.26
CA SER A 113 -3.86 9.31 5.16
C SER A 113 -4.36 9.38 3.73
N PHE A 114 -5.64 9.70 3.59
CA PHE A 114 -6.20 10.08 2.29
C PHE A 114 -5.49 11.32 1.76
N ARG A 115 -5.21 11.35 0.46
CA ARG A 115 -4.60 12.51 -0.19
C ARG A 115 -5.64 13.22 -1.05
N LEU A 116 -5.89 14.49 -0.77
CA LEU A 116 -6.71 15.32 -1.65
C LEU A 116 -5.90 15.61 -2.93
N ILE A 117 -6.40 15.15 -4.07
CA ILE A 117 -5.76 15.33 -5.38
C ILE A 117 -6.77 15.77 -6.42
N ASN A 118 -6.30 16.46 -7.45
CA ASN A 118 -7.14 16.79 -8.60
C ASN A 118 -7.41 15.51 -9.40
N ALA A 119 -8.67 15.21 -9.72
CA ALA A 119 -9.06 13.98 -10.37
C ALA A 119 -8.43 13.81 -11.78
N THR A 120 -8.13 14.92 -12.46
CA THR A 120 -7.49 14.90 -13.79
C THR A 120 -6.13 14.19 -13.78
N VAL A 121 -5.41 14.17 -12.65
CA VAL A 121 -4.13 13.45 -12.54
C VAL A 121 -4.33 11.93 -12.53
N MET A 122 -5.56 11.46 -12.29
CA MET A 122 -5.91 10.05 -12.25
C MET A 122 -6.32 9.50 -13.61
N THR A 123 -6.79 10.32 -14.55
CA THR A 123 -7.21 9.92 -15.91
C THR A 123 -6.13 10.18 -16.96
N ARG A 124 -6.26 9.57 -18.14
CA ARG A 124 -5.67 10.15 -19.35
C ARG A 124 -6.63 11.27 -19.75
N ALA A 125 -6.10 12.39 -20.23
CA ALA A 125 -6.89 13.55 -20.70
C ALA A 125 -7.96 13.22 -21.77
N GLU A 126 -8.00 11.97 -22.24
CA GLU A 126 -9.00 11.42 -23.16
C GLU A 126 -10.40 11.24 -22.53
N GLN A 127 -10.52 11.16 -21.20
CA GLN A 127 -11.82 10.99 -20.53
C GLN A 127 -12.03 12.04 -19.43
N PRO A 128 -13.14 12.80 -19.49
CA PRO A 128 -13.52 13.69 -18.39
C PRO A 128 -13.78 12.86 -17.13
N THR A 129 -13.27 13.33 -16.00
CA THR A 129 -13.60 12.77 -14.67
C THR A 129 -14.94 13.31 -14.22
N ALA A 130 -15.71 12.51 -13.48
CA ALA A 130 -16.99 13.00 -12.96
C ALA A 130 -16.79 14.14 -11.93
N ASP A 131 -15.72 14.05 -11.15
CA ASP A 131 -15.34 15.01 -10.11
C ASP A 131 -14.05 15.74 -10.46
N SER A 132 -13.86 16.97 -9.95
CA SER A 132 -12.64 17.76 -10.15
C SER A 132 -11.57 17.49 -9.08
N TRP A 133 -11.99 17.18 -7.86
CA TRP A 133 -11.14 16.87 -6.72
C TRP A 133 -11.64 15.62 -6.02
N VAL A 134 -10.71 14.76 -5.60
CA VAL A 134 -11.02 13.48 -4.97
C VAL A 134 -10.04 13.18 -3.83
N HIS A 135 -10.51 12.43 -2.84
CA HIS A 135 -9.65 11.91 -1.77
C HIS A 135 -9.14 10.53 -2.14
N LEU A 136 -7.84 10.42 -2.38
CA LEU A 136 -7.18 9.20 -2.79
C LEU A 136 -6.65 8.40 -1.60
N ALA A 137 -7.14 7.18 -1.44
CA ALA A 137 -6.45 6.11 -0.71
C ALA A 137 -5.45 5.43 -1.66
N SER A 138 -4.19 5.85 -1.60
CA SER A 138 -3.14 5.38 -2.50
C SER A 138 -2.79 3.91 -2.26
N THR A 139 -2.42 3.19 -3.32
CA THR A 139 -1.87 1.85 -3.15
C THR A 139 -0.52 1.90 -2.44
N ARG A 140 -0.24 0.85 -1.68
CA ARG A 140 1.02 0.67 -1.00
C ARG A 140 2.04 0.09 -1.97
N ALA A 141 3.18 0.74 -2.10
CA ALA A 141 4.30 0.18 -2.86
C ALA A 141 4.88 -1.04 -2.12
N MET A 142 5.39 -2.02 -2.88
CA MET A 142 6.10 -3.15 -2.30
C MET A 142 7.36 -2.72 -1.51
N ARG A 143 7.69 -3.48 -0.46
CA ARG A 143 8.87 -3.24 0.39
C ARG A 143 10.15 -3.25 -0.44
N ILE A 144 11.03 -2.28 -0.19
CA ILE A 144 12.30 -2.19 -0.92
C ILE A 144 13.20 -3.40 -0.62
N THR A 145 13.13 -3.92 0.60
CA THR A 145 13.87 -5.11 1.04
C THR A 145 13.51 -6.33 0.21
N LEU A 146 12.23 -6.50 -0.14
CA LEU A 146 11.80 -7.63 -0.98
C LEU A 146 12.32 -7.46 -2.41
N ILE A 147 12.23 -6.25 -2.96
CA ILE A 147 12.80 -5.94 -4.29
C ILE A 147 14.31 -6.20 -4.31
N LEU A 148 15.02 -5.73 -3.29
CA LEU A 148 16.46 -5.91 -3.16
C LEU A 148 16.83 -7.39 -2.96
N GLY A 149 16.03 -8.14 -2.19
CA GLY A 149 16.21 -9.57 -2.00
C GLY A 149 16.06 -10.37 -3.29
N PHE A 150 15.04 -10.08 -4.09
CA PHE A 150 14.90 -10.67 -5.43
C PHE A 150 16.07 -10.28 -6.34
N PHE A 151 16.45 -9.00 -6.38
CA PHE A 151 17.52 -8.52 -7.25
C PHE A 151 18.87 -9.14 -6.90
N LEU A 152 19.28 -9.08 -5.63
CA LEU A 152 20.51 -9.71 -5.16
C LEU A 152 20.47 -11.22 -5.34
N GLY A 153 19.32 -11.85 -5.11
CA GLY A 153 19.12 -13.28 -5.33
C GLY A 153 19.35 -13.71 -6.76
N SER A 154 18.77 -12.96 -7.69
CA SER A 154 18.96 -13.18 -9.11
C SER A 154 20.39 -12.96 -9.56
N LEU A 155 21.04 -11.90 -9.08
CA LEU A 155 22.44 -11.64 -9.37
C LEU A 155 23.36 -12.76 -8.87
N SER A 156 23.04 -13.31 -7.70
CA SER A 156 23.75 -14.44 -7.09
C SER A 156 23.62 -15.71 -7.91
N LEU A 157 22.41 -16.03 -8.37
CA LEU A 157 22.18 -17.18 -9.25
C LEU A 157 22.91 -17.01 -10.59
N LEU A 158 22.91 -15.82 -11.16
CA LEU A 158 23.64 -15.55 -12.40
C LEU A 158 25.16 -15.73 -12.22
N ALA A 159 25.73 -15.23 -11.12
CA ALA A 159 27.13 -15.45 -10.81
C ALA A 159 27.47 -16.95 -10.66
N MET A 160 26.60 -17.70 -9.97
CA MET A 160 26.72 -19.16 -9.83
C MET A 160 26.65 -19.89 -11.16
N ALA A 161 25.74 -19.47 -12.05
CA ALA A 161 25.61 -20.04 -13.38
C ALA A 161 26.87 -19.81 -14.21
N VAL A 162 27.38 -18.57 -14.27
CA VAL A 162 28.63 -18.25 -14.99
C VAL A 162 29.79 -19.08 -14.43
N TYR A 163 29.88 -19.20 -13.11
CA TYR A 163 30.94 -19.97 -12.49
C TYR A 163 30.86 -21.48 -12.80
N ALA A 164 29.67 -22.08 -12.67
CA ALA A 164 29.44 -23.49 -13.02
C ALA A 164 29.74 -23.75 -14.51
N PHE A 165 29.41 -22.79 -15.38
CA PHE A 165 29.74 -22.85 -16.80
C PHE A 165 31.26 -22.84 -17.02
N LEU A 166 31.99 -21.93 -16.38
CA LEU A 166 33.46 -21.85 -16.46
C LEU A 166 34.15 -23.13 -15.98
N GLN A 167 33.63 -23.79 -14.94
CA GLN A 167 34.09 -25.12 -14.51
C GLN A 167 33.77 -26.21 -15.53
N GLY A 168 32.59 -26.15 -16.16
CA GLY A 168 32.14 -27.09 -17.18
C GLY A 168 33.06 -27.10 -18.40
N ILE A 169 33.51 -25.92 -18.84
CA ILE A 169 34.43 -25.76 -19.98
C ILE A 169 35.92 -25.92 -19.61
N GLY A 170 36.24 -26.11 -18.33
CA GLY A 170 37.62 -26.34 -17.86
C GLY A 170 38.48 -25.08 -17.69
N VAL A 171 37.88 -23.88 -17.71
CA VAL A 171 38.61 -22.62 -17.42
C VAL A 171 38.92 -22.50 -15.92
N VAL A 172 38.04 -23.03 -15.07
CA VAL A 172 38.23 -23.06 -13.62
C VAL A 172 38.35 -24.50 -13.14
N SER A 173 39.28 -24.75 -12.21
CA SER A 173 39.47 -26.07 -11.60
C SER A 173 38.19 -26.57 -10.94
N LYS A 174 37.87 -27.83 -11.17
CA LYS A 174 36.74 -28.50 -10.52
C LYS A 174 37.14 -28.89 -9.09
N PRO A 175 36.32 -28.59 -8.08
CA PRO A 175 36.60 -28.99 -6.70
C PRO A 175 36.51 -30.51 -6.50
N ASN A 176 35.80 -31.22 -7.38
CA ASN A 176 35.73 -32.67 -7.37
C ASN A 176 36.00 -33.22 -8.77
N SER A 177 37.01 -34.08 -8.88
CA SER A 177 37.43 -34.71 -10.13
C SER A 177 36.38 -35.67 -10.71
N SER A 178 35.45 -36.17 -9.89
CA SER A 178 34.37 -37.06 -10.33
C SER A 178 33.18 -36.33 -10.96
N THR A 179 33.18 -34.99 -11.02
CA THR A 179 32.03 -34.22 -11.53
C THR A 179 32.04 -34.12 -13.05
N ASN A 180 31.01 -34.68 -13.68
CA ASN A 180 30.79 -34.65 -15.13
C ASN A 180 30.61 -33.21 -15.64
N SER A 181 31.44 -32.78 -16.61
CA SER A 181 31.38 -31.44 -17.21
C SER A 181 30.01 -31.10 -17.80
N SER A 182 29.40 -32.06 -18.51
CA SER A 182 28.10 -31.87 -19.18
C SER A 182 26.99 -31.55 -18.18
N PHE A 183 27.05 -32.16 -16.99
CA PHE A 183 26.09 -31.90 -15.94
C PHE A 183 26.19 -30.47 -15.39
N LEU A 184 27.42 -29.96 -15.19
CA LEU A 184 27.66 -28.59 -14.76
C LEU A 184 27.14 -27.57 -15.78
N ILE A 185 27.33 -27.83 -17.08
CA ILE A 185 26.84 -26.96 -18.14
C ILE A 185 25.31 -26.93 -18.14
N VAL A 186 24.63 -28.08 -18.06
CA VAL A 186 23.16 -28.13 -18.01
C VAL A 186 22.61 -27.39 -16.78
N ILE A 187 23.18 -27.63 -15.60
CA ILE A 187 22.79 -26.91 -14.38
C ILE A 187 23.02 -25.40 -14.53
N SER A 188 24.14 -24.99 -15.12
CA SER A 188 24.45 -23.57 -15.31
C SER A 188 23.37 -22.86 -16.14
N VAL A 189 22.88 -23.51 -17.20
CA VAL A 189 21.82 -22.96 -18.06
C VAL A 189 20.50 -22.83 -17.29
N ILE A 190 20.12 -23.84 -16.51
CA ILE A 190 18.90 -23.81 -15.69
C ILE A 190 18.98 -22.70 -14.65
N VAL A 191 20.10 -22.63 -13.92
CA VAL A 191 20.32 -21.60 -12.90
C VAL A 191 20.34 -20.20 -13.50
N ALA A 192 20.96 -20.03 -14.68
CA ALA A 192 20.95 -18.77 -15.42
C ALA A 192 19.52 -18.35 -15.79
N ALA A 193 18.69 -19.28 -16.29
CA ALA A 193 17.31 -19.01 -16.65
C ALA A 193 16.48 -18.53 -15.44
N VAL A 194 16.64 -19.19 -14.29
CA VAL A 194 15.98 -18.76 -13.03
C VAL A 194 16.50 -17.40 -12.56
N GLY A 195 17.81 -17.15 -12.66
CA GLY A 195 18.42 -15.85 -12.39
C GLY A 195 17.82 -14.73 -13.25
N CYS A 196 17.78 -14.92 -14.57
CA CYS A 196 17.17 -13.97 -15.50
C CYS A 196 15.69 -13.69 -15.19
N LEU A 197 14.92 -14.73 -14.87
CA LEU A 197 13.51 -14.59 -14.47
C LEU A 197 13.37 -13.72 -13.22
N GLY A 198 14.23 -13.90 -12.21
CA GLY A 198 14.18 -13.09 -11.02
C GLY A 198 14.63 -11.63 -11.24
N VAL A 199 15.59 -11.37 -12.14
CA VAL A 199 15.92 -9.99 -12.57
C VAL A 199 14.71 -9.35 -13.24
N TRP A 200 14.02 -10.09 -14.11
CA TRP A 200 12.80 -9.64 -14.76
C TRP A 200 11.69 -9.32 -13.75
N ILE A 201 11.45 -10.20 -12.77
CA ILE A 201 10.48 -9.92 -11.69
C ILE A 201 10.90 -8.67 -10.91
N SER A 202 12.18 -8.55 -10.55
CA SER A 202 12.71 -7.38 -9.84
C SER A 202 12.48 -6.08 -10.62
N SER A 203 12.72 -6.08 -11.93
CA SER A 203 12.50 -4.90 -12.77
C SER A 203 11.02 -4.51 -12.83
N LEU A 204 10.11 -5.48 -12.88
CA LEU A 204 8.66 -5.23 -12.78
C LEU A 204 8.28 -4.63 -11.43
N LEU A 205 8.85 -5.11 -10.33
CA LEU A 205 8.59 -4.59 -8.99
C LEU A 205 9.13 -3.17 -8.80
N VAL A 206 10.35 -2.90 -9.28
CA VAL A 206 10.94 -1.55 -9.32
C VAL A 206 10.08 -0.63 -10.16
N GLY A 207 9.68 -1.06 -11.37
CA GLY A 207 8.81 -0.28 -12.25
C GLY A 207 7.47 0.06 -11.59
N ARG A 208 6.84 -0.89 -10.88
CA ARG A 208 5.62 -0.65 -10.09
C ARG A 208 5.86 0.37 -8.97
N ARG A 209 6.97 0.26 -8.25
CA ARG A 209 7.32 1.18 -7.16
C ARG A 209 7.57 2.60 -7.68
N LEU A 210 8.36 2.75 -8.74
CA LEU A 210 8.67 4.04 -9.35
C LEU A 210 7.42 4.70 -9.94
N ARG A 211 6.54 3.92 -10.58
CA ARG A 211 5.25 4.43 -11.10
C ARG A 211 4.30 4.95 -10.02
N ASN A 212 4.46 4.52 -8.77
CA ASN A 212 3.65 5.02 -7.65
C ASN A 212 4.22 6.31 -7.03
N GLY A 213 5.34 6.84 -7.52
CA GLY A 213 5.97 8.07 -7.00
C GLY A 213 6.59 9.00 -8.05
N SER A 214 6.59 8.64 -9.33
CA SER A 214 7.17 9.46 -10.40
C SER A 214 6.22 10.56 -10.86
N PHE A 215 6.78 11.73 -11.16
CA PHE A 215 6.09 12.77 -11.92
C PHE A 215 5.60 12.18 -13.27
N GLY A 216 4.34 12.43 -13.61
CA GLY A 216 3.71 11.96 -14.86
C GLY A 216 3.08 10.56 -14.83
N THR A 217 3.27 9.79 -13.76
CA THR A 217 2.59 8.49 -13.59
C THR A 217 1.34 8.61 -12.73
N ARG A 218 0.24 8.00 -13.21
CA ARG A 218 -1.06 8.08 -12.55
C ARG A 218 -0.98 7.45 -11.16
N PRO A 219 -1.45 8.15 -10.11
CA PRO A 219 -1.53 7.55 -8.81
C PRO A 219 -2.55 6.40 -8.86
N SER A 220 -2.17 5.26 -8.30
CA SER A 220 -3.05 4.10 -8.17
C SER A 220 -3.66 4.07 -6.78
N GLY A 221 -4.91 3.66 -6.67
CA GLY A 221 -5.65 3.62 -5.42
C GLY A 221 -7.16 3.57 -5.60
N VAL A 222 -7.86 3.83 -4.49
CA VAL A 222 -9.30 4.09 -4.48
C VAL A 222 -9.48 5.57 -4.19
N ALA A 223 -10.14 6.28 -5.09
CA ALA A 223 -10.46 7.68 -4.93
C ALA A 223 -11.95 7.86 -4.63
N LEU A 224 -12.23 8.67 -3.61
CA LEU A 224 -13.57 9.03 -3.17
C LEU A 224 -13.85 10.45 -3.66
N GLY A 225 -14.77 10.57 -4.60
CA GLY A 225 -15.27 11.85 -5.11
C GLY A 225 -16.72 12.10 -4.72
N GLU A 226 -17.20 13.30 -5.00
CA GLU A 226 -18.57 13.72 -4.68
C GLU A 226 -19.61 12.86 -5.40
N THR A 227 -19.37 12.54 -6.68
CA THR A 227 -20.32 11.82 -7.54
C THR A 227 -19.98 10.34 -7.72
N SER A 228 -18.69 9.96 -7.62
CA SER A 228 -18.25 8.60 -7.88
C SER A 228 -17.13 8.10 -6.96
N VAL A 229 -16.97 6.77 -6.94
CA VAL A 229 -15.81 6.07 -6.39
C VAL A 229 -14.98 5.55 -7.55
N ALA A 230 -13.76 6.05 -7.71
CA ALA A 230 -12.85 5.59 -8.75
C ALA A 230 -11.85 4.56 -8.21
N VAL A 231 -11.82 3.38 -8.82
CA VAL A 231 -10.87 2.30 -8.52
C VAL A 231 -9.84 2.24 -9.63
N ARG A 232 -8.62 2.70 -9.34
CA ARG A 232 -7.50 2.75 -10.28
C ARG A 232 -6.36 1.88 -9.77
N VAL A 233 -6.33 0.61 -10.18
CA VAL A 233 -5.24 -0.32 -9.86
C VAL A 233 -4.62 -0.87 -11.15
N PRO A 234 -3.37 -1.37 -11.14
CA PRO A 234 -2.76 -1.92 -12.36
C PRO A 234 -3.67 -2.96 -13.03
N GLY A 235 -4.02 -2.74 -14.29
CA GLY A 235 -4.94 -3.60 -15.06
C GLY A 235 -6.43 -3.31 -14.88
N LYS A 236 -6.81 -2.38 -14.00
CA LYS A 236 -8.22 -2.05 -13.73
C LYS A 236 -8.44 -0.56 -13.50
N ASN A 237 -9.25 0.04 -14.36
CA ASN A 237 -9.63 1.44 -14.30
C ASN A 237 -11.15 1.53 -14.39
N ILE A 238 -11.80 1.67 -13.24
CA ILE A 238 -13.26 1.72 -13.16
C ILE A 238 -13.67 2.93 -12.32
N GLU A 239 -14.73 3.59 -12.75
CA GLU A 239 -15.39 4.66 -12.02
C GLU A 239 -16.82 4.23 -11.72
N ILE A 240 -17.16 4.17 -10.43
CA ILE A 240 -18.40 3.59 -9.92
C ILE A 240 -19.23 4.74 -9.33
N PRO A 241 -20.30 5.20 -10.00
CA PRO A 241 -21.20 6.17 -9.42
C PRO A 241 -21.75 5.67 -8.09
N TRP A 242 -21.88 6.55 -7.09
CA TRP A 242 -22.40 6.15 -5.78
C TRP A 242 -23.78 5.49 -5.86
N VAL A 243 -24.61 5.92 -6.81
CA VAL A 243 -25.95 5.35 -7.07
C VAL A 243 -25.92 3.91 -7.55
N GLN A 244 -24.81 3.43 -8.12
CA GLN A 244 -24.65 2.04 -8.55
C GLN A 244 -24.18 1.13 -7.41
N ILE A 245 -23.67 1.70 -6.31
CA ILE A 245 -23.23 0.92 -5.15
C ILE A 245 -24.48 0.56 -4.34
N LYS A 246 -24.84 -0.72 -4.35
CA LYS A 246 -25.97 -1.25 -3.57
C LYS A 246 -25.61 -1.38 -2.10
N ARG A 247 -24.42 -1.92 -1.80
CA ARG A 247 -23.97 -2.17 -0.43
C ARG A 247 -22.45 -2.23 -0.36
N VAL A 248 -21.91 -1.83 0.79
CA VAL A 248 -20.49 -1.95 1.16
C VAL A 248 -20.38 -2.99 2.28
N GLU A 249 -19.73 -4.13 2.01
CA GLU A 249 -19.62 -5.25 2.94
C GLU A 249 -18.14 -5.58 3.22
N PRO A 250 -17.75 -5.83 4.47
CA PRO A 250 -16.49 -6.49 4.75
C PRO A 250 -16.63 -7.97 4.40
N VAL A 251 -15.68 -8.52 3.67
CA VAL A 251 -15.65 -9.93 3.28
C VAL A 251 -14.31 -10.52 3.69
N ILE A 252 -14.36 -11.64 4.39
CA ILE A 252 -13.18 -12.45 4.70
C ILE A 252 -13.14 -13.57 3.67
N VAL A 253 -12.10 -13.60 2.85
CA VAL A 253 -11.91 -14.65 1.86
C VAL A 253 -11.03 -15.74 2.47
N PRO A 254 -11.61 -16.92 2.79
CA PRO A 254 -10.84 -18.01 3.36
C PRO A 254 -9.88 -18.56 2.31
N THR A 255 -8.59 -18.66 2.66
CA THR A 255 -7.59 -19.26 1.78
C THR A 255 -7.20 -20.61 2.34
N ARG A 256 -7.37 -21.68 1.54
CA ARG A 256 -7.26 -23.09 1.97
C ARG A 256 -5.92 -23.44 2.67
N ASN A 257 -4.87 -22.65 2.46
CA ASN A 257 -3.53 -22.83 3.02
C ASN A 257 -2.82 -21.49 3.36
N ALA A 258 -3.54 -20.38 3.54
CA ALA A 258 -2.94 -19.08 3.86
C ALA A 258 -3.81 -18.27 4.83
N GLU A 259 -3.27 -17.18 5.37
CA GLU A 259 -4.05 -16.24 6.18
C GLU A 259 -5.27 -15.75 5.39
N ASP A 260 -6.41 -15.68 6.07
CA ASP A 260 -7.64 -15.16 5.50
C ASP A 260 -7.42 -13.72 5.03
N PHE A 261 -7.81 -13.43 3.79
CA PHE A 261 -7.68 -12.08 3.24
C PHE A 261 -8.95 -11.29 3.55
N SER A 262 -8.82 -10.24 4.34
CA SER A 262 -9.88 -9.24 4.43
C SER A 262 -9.98 -8.47 3.11
N MET A 263 -11.21 -8.25 2.67
CA MET A 263 -11.53 -7.47 1.48
C MET A 263 -12.75 -6.60 1.77
N ILE A 264 -12.83 -5.46 1.10
CA ILE A 264 -14.05 -4.65 1.08
C ILE A 264 -14.77 -4.95 -0.24
N ARG A 265 -15.98 -5.48 -0.15
CA ARG A 265 -16.83 -5.77 -1.30
C ARG A 265 -17.81 -4.63 -1.52
N LEU A 266 -17.73 -4.01 -2.70
CA LEU A 266 -18.74 -3.11 -3.21
C LEU A 266 -19.71 -3.92 -4.07
N ALA A 267 -20.89 -4.22 -3.53
CA ALA A 267 -21.95 -4.87 -4.30
C ALA A 267 -22.59 -3.84 -5.23
N LEU A 268 -22.61 -4.13 -6.54
CA LEU A 268 -23.11 -3.20 -7.55
C LEU A 268 -24.53 -3.59 -7.98
N MET A 269 -25.34 -2.59 -8.36
CA MET A 269 -26.68 -2.83 -8.90
C MET A 269 -26.59 -3.56 -10.24
N PRO A 270 -27.40 -4.61 -10.48
CA PRO A 270 -27.45 -5.28 -11.77
C PRO A 270 -28.03 -4.33 -12.84
N GLY A 271 -27.43 -4.31 -14.04
CA GLY A 271 -27.89 -3.50 -15.17
C GLY A 271 -27.31 -2.08 -15.25
N GLY A 272 -26.32 -1.74 -14.42
CA GLY A 272 -25.55 -0.51 -14.58
C GLY A 272 -24.57 -0.55 -15.77
N MET A 273 -23.83 0.54 -15.98
CA MET A 273 -22.78 0.62 -17.01
C MET A 273 -21.61 -0.35 -16.74
N ILE A 274 -21.49 -0.86 -15.53
CA ILE A 274 -20.44 -1.79 -15.12
C ILE A 274 -20.99 -3.22 -15.19
N THR A 275 -20.35 -4.06 -16.00
CA THR A 275 -20.74 -5.47 -16.21
C THR A 275 -20.49 -6.35 -14.97
N GLU A 276 -19.53 -5.98 -14.14
CA GLU A 276 -19.23 -6.68 -12.90
C GLU A 276 -20.32 -6.45 -11.84
N ARG A 277 -20.76 -7.52 -11.17
CA ARG A 277 -21.76 -7.45 -10.09
C ARG A 277 -21.18 -7.01 -8.75
N ALA A 278 -19.86 -7.09 -8.60
CA ALA A 278 -19.18 -6.70 -7.38
C ALA A 278 -17.75 -6.28 -7.67
N GLN A 279 -17.29 -5.25 -6.97
CA GLN A 279 -15.89 -4.84 -6.96
C GLN A 279 -15.27 -5.22 -5.62
N MET A 280 -14.19 -6.01 -5.65
CA MET A 280 -13.41 -6.36 -4.46
C MET A 280 -12.24 -5.40 -4.31
N LEU A 281 -12.04 -4.86 -3.12
CA LEU A 281 -10.91 -4.01 -2.75
C LEU A 281 -10.06 -4.75 -1.72
N ALA A 282 -8.79 -5.00 -2.03
CA ALA A 282 -7.87 -5.70 -1.13
C ALA A 282 -7.44 -4.78 0.02
N THR A 283 -7.71 -5.14 1.27
CA THR A 283 -7.48 -4.28 2.43
C THR A 283 -6.01 -3.91 2.65
N ASP A 284 -5.12 -4.85 2.34
CA ASP A 284 -3.67 -4.71 2.58
C ASP A 284 -2.96 -3.95 1.44
N GLY A 285 -3.70 -3.64 0.38
CA GLY A 285 -3.17 -3.01 -0.82
C GLY A 285 -3.01 -1.50 -0.71
N TYR A 286 -3.48 -0.87 0.36
CA TYR A 286 -3.58 0.59 0.50
C TYR A 286 -2.71 1.15 1.63
N GLN A 287 -2.34 2.43 1.52
CA GLN A 287 -1.58 3.14 2.56
C GLN A 287 -2.46 3.58 3.74
N VAL A 288 -3.76 3.78 3.49
CA VAL A 288 -4.76 4.18 4.48
C VAL A 288 -5.19 2.97 5.32
N PRO A 289 -5.42 3.14 6.64
CA PRO A 289 -5.99 2.08 7.48
C PRO A 289 -7.25 1.49 6.86
N THR A 290 -7.34 0.16 6.85
CA THR A 290 -8.48 -0.55 6.27
C THR A 290 -9.81 -0.13 6.89
N ASP A 291 -9.84 0.01 8.21
CA ASP A 291 -11.04 0.39 8.95
C ASP A 291 -11.48 1.81 8.58
N ALA A 292 -10.55 2.74 8.37
CA ALA A 292 -10.85 4.09 7.90
C ALA A 292 -11.39 4.09 6.47
N LEU A 293 -10.82 3.28 5.56
CA LEU A 293 -11.33 3.15 4.19
C LEU A 293 -12.72 2.53 4.14
N TYR A 294 -12.94 1.47 4.91
CA TYR A 294 -14.26 0.83 5.03
C TYR A 294 -15.30 1.80 5.62
N THR A 295 -14.94 2.48 6.72
CA THR A 295 -15.80 3.46 7.39
C THR A 295 -16.17 4.59 6.44
N ALA A 296 -15.19 5.14 5.71
CA ALA A 296 -15.46 6.18 4.72
C ALA A 296 -16.43 5.73 3.63
N LEU A 297 -16.16 4.57 3.01
CA LEU A 297 -17.04 4.02 1.95
C LEU A 297 -18.46 3.78 2.47
N ARG A 298 -18.60 3.16 3.65
CA ARG A 298 -19.90 2.87 4.25
C ARG A 298 -20.64 4.14 4.65
N TRP A 299 -19.96 5.11 5.26
CA TRP A 299 -20.58 6.33 5.77
C TRP A 299 -21.06 7.24 4.64
N TYR A 300 -20.23 7.49 3.63
CA TYR A 300 -20.62 8.28 2.45
C TYR A 300 -21.64 7.56 1.57
N HIS A 301 -21.65 6.21 1.58
CA HIS A 301 -22.74 5.47 0.96
C HIS A 301 -24.07 5.73 1.67
N ALA A 302 -24.09 5.70 3.00
CA ALA A 302 -25.28 5.93 3.83
C ALA A 302 -25.74 7.40 3.91
N HIS A 303 -24.86 8.37 3.69
CA HIS A 303 -25.14 9.81 3.79
C HIS A 303 -24.84 10.54 2.47
N PRO A 304 -25.74 10.45 1.46
CA PRO A 304 -25.55 11.10 0.17
C PRO A 304 -25.30 12.60 0.26
N GLU A 305 -25.98 13.29 1.18
CA GLU A 305 -25.87 14.73 1.42
C GLU A 305 -24.49 15.16 1.89
N ALA A 306 -23.75 14.27 2.55
CA ALA A 306 -22.41 14.55 3.04
C ALA A 306 -21.34 14.38 1.97
N ARG A 307 -21.66 13.75 0.82
CA ARG A 307 -20.69 13.54 -0.28
C ARG A 307 -20.16 14.85 -0.85
N ARG A 308 -20.89 15.96 -0.70
CA ARG A 308 -20.41 17.31 -1.01
C ARG A 308 -19.16 17.71 -0.20
N GLU A 309 -18.83 17.02 0.89
CA GLU A 309 -17.58 17.26 1.61
C GLU A 309 -16.38 16.63 0.89
N LEU A 310 -16.60 15.62 0.04
CA LEU A 310 -15.56 14.95 -0.73
C LEU A 310 -15.01 15.89 -1.82
N GLY A 311 -13.69 15.89 -1.96
CA GLY A 311 -12.97 16.83 -2.82
C GLY A 311 -12.71 18.18 -2.16
N ARG A 312 -13.05 18.35 -0.87
CA ARG A 312 -12.89 19.59 -0.11
C ARG A 312 -12.13 19.36 1.20
N VAL A 313 -11.79 20.44 1.90
CA VAL A 313 -10.98 20.40 3.12
C VAL A 313 -11.76 19.77 4.28
N GLU A 314 -13.08 19.98 4.33
CA GLU A 314 -13.97 19.41 5.33
C GLU A 314 -13.95 17.88 5.28
N GLY A 315 -14.05 17.31 4.07
CA GLY A 315 -13.91 15.86 3.87
C GLY A 315 -12.54 15.35 4.28
N GLN A 316 -11.47 16.11 3.98
CA GLN A 316 -10.10 15.74 4.38
C GLN A 316 -9.96 15.63 5.91
N GLN A 317 -10.53 16.57 6.67
CA GLN A 317 -10.47 16.56 8.13
C GLN A 317 -11.23 15.36 8.71
N ARG A 318 -12.43 15.07 8.20
CA ARG A 318 -13.24 13.91 8.63
C ARG A 318 -12.52 12.59 8.33
N LEU A 319 -11.98 12.45 7.11
CA LEU A 319 -11.23 11.28 6.69
C LEU A 319 -9.96 11.08 7.54
N GLN A 320 -9.26 12.16 7.89
CA GLN A 320 -8.10 12.11 8.76
C GLN A 320 -8.48 11.65 10.18
N ALA A 321 -9.58 12.17 10.74
CA ALA A 321 -10.05 11.75 12.06
C ALA A 321 -10.34 10.24 12.12
N TRP A 322 -10.93 9.66 11.06
CA TRP A 322 -11.09 8.20 10.98
C TRP A 322 -9.76 7.45 10.84
N CYS A 323 -8.78 8.01 10.14
CA CYS A 323 -7.44 7.42 10.07
C CYS A 323 -6.78 7.40 11.46
N ASP A 324 -6.91 8.50 12.21
CA ASP A 324 -6.31 8.63 13.54
C ASP A 324 -6.96 7.66 14.54
N GLN A 325 -8.29 7.51 14.50
CA GLN A 325 -9.04 6.55 15.30
C GLN A 325 -8.72 5.09 14.97
N ALA A 326 -8.39 4.78 13.71
CA ALA A 326 -8.02 3.43 13.30
C ALA A 326 -6.61 3.03 13.74
N VAL A 327 -5.76 3.99 14.11
CA VAL A 327 -4.36 3.76 14.54
C VAL A 327 -4.23 3.72 16.06
N SER A 328 -5.13 4.36 16.80
CA SER A 328 -5.19 4.36 18.29
C SER A 328 -5.61 3.02 18.87
#